data_AF-A0A7Y6E8W0-F1
#
_entry.id   AF-A0A7Y6E8W0-F1
#
_cell.length_a   1.000
_cell.length_b   1.000
_cell.length_c   1.000
_cell.angle_alpha   90.00
_cell.angle_beta   90.00
_cell.angle_gamma   90.00
#
_symmetry.space_group_name_H-M   'P 1'
#
loop_
_entity.id
_entity.type
_entity.pdbx_description
1 polymer ?
#
loop_
_entity_poly.entity_id
_entity_poly.type
_entity_poly.pdbx_seq_one_letter_code
_entity_poly.pdbx_strand_id
1 'polypeptide(L)'
;MRSLDNPSAKPSAFNAATGKFSMFRIGGLGMTVFIIAFLVAVIFAANQNDVVGWVVAVIAAFWLALASFVVFSIQRAAKKAGAKLNEAQNAFNSAVGRAPSSGSADHGGTRLVGDRRGADEIRDMKLDHSFKIVQVQVRVVEQERAKGGAADQETIRRALETIEITATNARDMIKSADGTDEPVHGTIID
;
A
#
# COMPACT_ATOMS: atom_id res chain seq x y z
N MET A 1 -30.79 -2.41 -73.01
CA MET A 1 -29.33 -2.25 -72.76
C MET A 1 -28.85 -3.56 -72.15
N ARG A 2 -28.18 -4.45 -72.92
CA ARG A 2 -26.72 -4.70 -72.89
C ARG A 2 -26.19 -4.73 -71.43
N SER A 3 -25.97 -5.92 -70.88
CA SER A 3 -24.66 -6.63 -70.87
C SER A 3 -23.64 -5.95 -69.96
N LEU A 4 -23.25 -6.60 -68.85
CA LEU A 4 -21.93 -7.22 -68.69
C LEU A 4 -21.80 -7.79 -67.27
N ASP A 5 -21.58 -9.09 -67.22
CA ASP A 5 -20.88 -9.80 -66.16
C ASP A 5 -19.47 -9.20 -65.99
N ASN A 6 -19.03 -8.91 -64.76
CA ASN A 6 -17.63 -9.04 -64.40
C ASN A 6 -17.46 -9.18 -62.87
N PRO A 7 -16.55 -10.06 -62.40
CA PRO A 7 -16.42 -10.49 -61.03
C PRO A 7 -15.32 -9.73 -60.28
N SER A 8 -15.13 -10.09 -59.01
CA SER A 8 -13.95 -9.81 -58.17
C SER A 8 -14.09 -8.63 -57.21
N ALA A 9 -14.81 -8.86 -56.11
CA ALA A 9 -14.40 -8.30 -54.83
C ALA A 9 -13.85 -9.45 -53.98
N LYS A 10 -12.52 -9.60 -54.01
CA LYS A 10 -11.79 -10.39 -53.01
C LYS A 10 -12.15 -9.82 -51.63
N PRO A 11 -12.54 -10.62 -50.62
CA PRO A 11 -12.43 -10.13 -49.26
C PRO A 11 -10.94 -9.98 -48.98
N SER A 12 -10.49 -8.73 -48.94
CA SER A 12 -9.21 -8.34 -48.38
C SER A 12 -9.16 -8.92 -46.97
N ALA A 13 -8.38 -9.99 -46.80
CA ALA A 13 -7.95 -10.44 -45.50
C ALA A 13 -7.17 -9.28 -44.87
N PHE A 14 -7.88 -8.44 -44.11
CA PHE A 14 -7.28 -7.64 -43.08
C PHE A 14 -6.65 -8.65 -42.12
N ASN A 15 -5.38 -8.96 -42.37
CA ASN A 15 -4.47 -9.37 -41.32
C ASN A 15 -4.44 -8.21 -40.32
N ALA A 16 -5.42 -8.17 -39.44
CA ALA A 16 -5.29 -7.55 -38.14
C ALA A 16 -4.26 -8.39 -37.40
N ALA A 17 -2.99 -8.13 -37.71
CA ALA A 17 -1.86 -8.59 -36.94
C ALA A 17 -2.17 -8.21 -35.50
N THR A 18 -2.60 -9.22 -34.76
CA THR A 18 -2.91 -9.11 -33.35
C THR A 18 -1.54 -9.01 -32.69
N GLY A 19 -1.00 -7.79 -32.66
CA GLY A 19 0.21 -7.41 -31.95
C GLY A 19 -0.05 -7.44 -30.45
N LYS A 20 -0.46 -8.61 -29.96
CA LYS A 20 -0.58 -8.94 -28.55
C LYS A 20 0.86 -9.25 -28.15
N PHE A 21 1.58 -8.22 -27.74
CA PHE A 21 2.87 -8.38 -27.07
C PHE A 21 2.64 -9.18 -25.79
N SER A 22 2.63 -10.49 -25.94
CA SER A 22 2.71 -11.46 -24.86
C SER A 22 4.17 -11.51 -24.38
N MET A 23 4.64 -10.40 -23.79
CA MET A 23 5.90 -10.34 -23.06
C MET A 23 5.70 -10.82 -21.62
N PHE A 24 4.96 -11.90 -21.42
CA PHE A 24 4.85 -12.55 -20.12
C PHE A 24 4.78 -14.05 -20.36
N ARG A 25 5.78 -14.77 -19.84
CA ARG A 25 5.90 -16.24 -19.66
C ARG A 25 7.03 -16.98 -20.38
N ILE A 26 8.11 -16.30 -20.80
CA ILE A 26 9.41 -16.98 -21.04
C ILE A 26 10.49 -16.63 -19.99
N GLY A 27 10.23 -15.67 -19.11
CA GLY A 27 11.20 -15.20 -18.10
C GLY A 27 11.56 -16.15 -16.96
N GLY A 28 11.07 -17.40 -16.94
CA GLY A 28 11.37 -18.37 -15.89
C GLY A 28 12.64 -19.17 -16.16
N LEU A 29 12.69 -19.88 -17.29
CA LEU A 29 13.77 -20.84 -17.56
C LEU A 29 15.10 -20.15 -17.88
N GLY A 30 15.06 -19.08 -18.70
CA GLY A 30 16.25 -18.32 -19.05
C GLY A 30 16.87 -17.62 -17.85
N MET A 31 16.03 -17.06 -16.96
CA MET A 31 16.50 -16.39 -15.74
C MET A 31 17.24 -17.36 -14.81
N THR A 32 16.75 -18.58 -14.63
CA THR A 32 17.42 -19.60 -13.81
C THR A 32 18.80 -19.95 -14.37
N VAL A 33 18.93 -20.09 -15.69
CA VAL A 33 20.22 -20.37 -16.36
C VAL A 33 21.20 -19.21 -16.17
N PHE A 34 20.75 -17.95 -16.31
CA PHE A 34 21.59 -16.79 -16.05
C PHE A 34 22.03 -16.69 -14.59
N ILE A 35 21.14 -16.99 -13.63
CA ILE A 35 21.48 -17.02 -12.21
C ILE A 35 22.55 -18.09 -11.94
N ILE A 36 22.40 -19.30 -12.49
CA ILE A 36 23.38 -20.39 -12.31
C ILE A 36 24.73 -20.01 -12.94
N ALA A 37 24.73 -19.50 -14.18
CA ALA A 37 25.96 -19.07 -14.86
C ALA A 37 26.68 -17.95 -14.09
N PHE A 38 25.91 -17.01 -13.53
CA PHE A 38 26.44 -15.93 -12.69
C PHE A 38 27.05 -16.47 -11.39
N LEU A 39 26.39 -17.41 -10.71
CA LEU A 39 26.94 -18.05 -9.51
C LEU A 39 28.24 -18.79 -9.80
N VAL A 40 28.32 -19.50 -10.92
CA VAL A 40 29.55 -20.19 -11.35
C VAL A 40 30.69 -19.19 -11.62
N ALA A 41 30.41 -18.08 -12.30
CA ALA A 41 31.41 -17.04 -12.54
C ALA A 41 31.93 -16.42 -11.24
N VAL A 42 31.03 -16.17 -10.27
CA VAL A 42 31.39 -15.65 -8.94
C VAL A 42 32.28 -16.63 -8.18
N ILE A 43 31.93 -17.93 -8.18
CA ILE A 43 32.72 -18.97 -7.51
C ILE A 43 34.11 -19.10 -8.15
N PHE A 44 34.19 -19.05 -9.48
CA PHE A 44 35.48 -19.11 -10.19
C PHE A 44 36.35 -17.88 -9.92
N ALA A 45 35.75 -16.68 -9.86
CA ALA A 45 36.45 -15.45 -9.49
C ALA A 45 36.95 -15.50 -8.03
N ALA A 46 36.16 -16.02 -7.10
CA ALA A 46 36.55 -16.17 -5.70
C ALA A 46 37.64 -17.23 -5.48
N ASN A 47 37.68 -18.28 -6.31
CA ASN A 47 38.64 -19.38 -6.19
C ASN A 47 40.06 -19.04 -6.70
N GLN A 48 40.25 -17.96 -7.45
CA GLN A 48 41.58 -17.53 -7.93
C GLN A 48 42.43 -16.79 -6.86
N ASN A 49 41.96 -16.72 -5.60
CA ASN A 49 42.61 -15.98 -4.50
C ASN A 49 42.95 -14.51 -4.84
N ASP A 50 42.22 -13.91 -5.78
CA ASP A 50 42.35 -12.51 -6.17
C ASP A 50 41.33 -11.67 -5.40
N VAL A 51 41.78 -10.59 -4.78
CA VAL A 51 40.97 -9.65 -3.98
C VAL A 51 39.80 -9.12 -4.80
N VAL A 52 40.00 -8.94 -6.11
CA VAL A 52 38.96 -8.45 -7.03
C VAL A 52 37.79 -9.44 -7.12
N GLY A 53 38.08 -10.75 -7.14
CA GLY A 53 37.04 -11.79 -7.21
C GLY A 53 36.16 -11.84 -5.97
N TRP A 54 36.76 -11.68 -4.78
CA TRP A 54 36.02 -11.62 -3.51
C TRP A 54 35.14 -10.37 -3.40
N VAL A 55 35.62 -9.21 -3.88
CA VAL A 55 34.82 -7.98 -3.91
C VAL A 55 33.59 -8.14 -4.82
N VAL A 56 33.80 -8.67 -6.03
CA VAL A 56 32.68 -8.93 -6.97
C VAL A 56 31.70 -9.94 -6.38
N ALA A 57 32.20 -11.00 -5.72
CA ALA A 57 31.36 -12.00 -5.07
C ALA A 57 30.44 -11.43 -3.98
N VAL A 58 30.98 -10.56 -3.11
CA VAL A 58 30.20 -9.92 -2.04
C VAL A 58 29.13 -8.99 -2.62
N ILE A 59 29.49 -8.17 -3.60
CA ILE A 59 28.55 -7.24 -4.26
C ILE A 59 27.44 -8.03 -4.98
N ALA A 60 27.80 -9.09 -5.68
CA ALA A 60 26.87 -10.00 -6.33
C ALA A 60 25.89 -10.65 -5.35
N ALA A 61 26.40 -11.20 -4.23
CA ALA A 61 25.59 -11.80 -3.18
C ALA A 61 24.62 -10.80 -2.56
N PHE A 62 25.07 -9.55 -2.35
CA PHE A 62 24.23 -8.47 -1.85
C PHE A 62 23.06 -8.17 -2.79
N TRP A 63 23.31 -8.03 -4.09
CA TRP A 63 22.24 -7.80 -5.09
C TRP A 63 21.27 -8.97 -5.19
N LEU A 64 21.75 -10.20 -5.12
CA LEU A 64 20.92 -11.40 -5.13
C LEU A 64 20.01 -11.47 -3.90
N ALA A 65 20.55 -11.13 -2.73
CA ALA A 65 19.78 -11.08 -1.49
C ALA A 65 18.70 -10.00 -1.55
N LEU A 66 19.03 -8.81 -2.06
CA LEU A 66 18.07 -7.71 -2.24
C LEU A 66 16.95 -8.10 -3.21
N ALA A 67 17.30 -8.64 -4.38
CA ALA A 67 16.31 -9.10 -5.35
C ALA A 67 15.38 -10.18 -4.76
N SER A 68 15.97 -11.15 -4.06
CA SER A 68 15.23 -12.20 -3.37
C SER A 68 14.30 -11.63 -2.31
N PHE A 69 14.77 -10.69 -1.49
CA PHE A 69 13.98 -10.01 -0.47
C PHE A 69 12.76 -9.29 -1.06
N VAL A 70 12.91 -8.60 -2.19
CA VAL A 70 11.80 -7.93 -2.89
C VAL A 70 10.79 -8.94 -3.43
N VAL A 71 11.25 -10.01 -4.07
CA VAL A 71 10.35 -11.06 -4.58
C VAL A 71 9.60 -11.74 -3.43
N PHE A 72 10.28 -12.08 -2.34
CA PHE A 72 9.64 -12.67 -1.18
C PHE A 72 8.68 -11.72 -0.49
N SER A 73 8.99 -10.42 -0.39
CA SER A 73 8.09 -9.44 0.23
C SER A 73 6.79 -9.27 -0.58
N ILE A 74 6.88 -9.20 -1.91
CA ILE A 74 5.70 -9.13 -2.80
C ILE A 74 4.91 -10.44 -2.74
N GLN A 75 5.57 -11.60 -2.83
CA GLN A 75 4.89 -12.89 -2.73
C GLN A 75 4.16 -13.06 -1.39
N ARG A 76 4.77 -12.60 -0.29
CA ARG A 76 4.19 -12.67 1.05
C ARG A 76 3.04 -11.69 1.24
N ALA A 77 3.13 -10.50 0.62
CA ALA A 77 2.04 -9.52 0.59
C ALA A 77 0.86 -10.01 -0.26
N ALA A 78 1.11 -10.53 -1.46
CA ALA A 78 0.09 -11.07 -2.36
C ALA A 78 -0.65 -12.26 -1.75
N LYS A 79 0.06 -13.19 -1.08
CA LYS A 79 -0.57 -14.32 -0.37
C LYS A 79 -1.51 -13.87 0.74
N LYS A 80 -1.16 -12.82 1.49
CA LYS A 80 -2.01 -12.27 2.56
C LYS A 80 -3.21 -11.49 2.02
N ALA A 81 -3.04 -10.76 0.92
CA ALA A 81 -4.13 -10.03 0.27
C ALA A 81 -5.17 -10.97 -0.37
N GLY A 82 -4.71 -12.05 -1.01
CA GLY A 82 -5.59 -13.06 -1.60
C GLY A 82 -6.46 -13.76 -0.55
N ALA A 83 -5.92 -14.04 0.64
CA ALA A 83 -6.69 -14.65 1.74
C ALA A 83 -7.82 -13.71 2.23
N LYS A 84 -7.54 -12.41 2.39
CA LYS A 84 -8.54 -11.43 2.83
C LYS A 84 -9.61 -11.14 1.77
N LEU A 85 -9.24 -11.15 0.49
CA LEU A 85 -10.22 -10.99 -0.60
C LEU A 85 -11.13 -12.21 -0.73
N ASN A 86 -10.60 -13.42 -0.57
CA ASN A 86 -11.43 -14.64 -0.55
C ASN A 86 -12.39 -14.64 0.65
N GLU A 87 -11.94 -14.20 1.82
CA GLU A 87 -12.77 -14.09 3.02
C GLU A 87 -13.88 -13.03 2.84
N ALA A 88 -13.54 -11.84 2.32
CA ALA A 88 -14.49 -10.78 2.03
C ALA A 88 -15.49 -11.17 0.92
N GLN A 89 -15.03 -11.87 -0.11
CA GLN A 89 -15.88 -12.34 -1.20
C GLN A 89 -16.82 -13.47 -0.76
N ASN A 90 -16.37 -14.36 0.12
CA ASN A 90 -17.23 -15.36 0.76
C ASN A 90 -18.24 -14.72 1.71
N ALA A 91 -17.85 -13.71 2.48
CA ALA A 91 -18.76 -12.94 3.34
C ALA A 91 -19.81 -12.19 2.51
N PHE A 92 -19.42 -11.56 1.41
CA PHE A 92 -20.33 -10.87 0.50
C PHE A 92 -21.30 -11.85 -0.18
N ASN A 93 -20.83 -12.98 -0.70
CA ASN A 93 -21.69 -14.01 -1.29
C ASN A 93 -22.68 -14.59 -0.27
N SER A 94 -22.30 -14.70 1.02
CA SER A 94 -23.22 -15.11 2.08
C SER A 94 -24.27 -14.05 2.45
N ALA A 95 -23.96 -12.76 2.22
CA ALA A 95 -24.85 -11.64 2.50
C ALA A 95 -25.82 -11.34 1.34
N VAL A 96 -25.40 -11.54 0.09
CA VAL A 96 -26.23 -11.30 -1.11
C VAL A 96 -27.36 -12.33 -1.27
N GLY A 97 -27.28 -13.48 -0.59
CA GLY A 97 -28.34 -14.49 -0.57
C GLY A 97 -29.54 -14.21 0.34
N ARG A 98 -29.55 -13.11 1.12
CA ARG A 98 -30.67 -12.74 1.99
C ARG A 98 -31.19 -11.35 1.60
N ALA A 99 -32.32 -11.34 0.87
CA ALA A 99 -32.97 -10.13 0.38
C ALA A 99 -33.33 -9.15 1.53
N PRO A 100 -33.17 -7.82 1.35
CA PRO A 100 -33.57 -6.84 2.35
C PRO A 100 -35.09 -6.65 2.31
N SER A 101 -35.78 -7.00 3.39
CA SER A 101 -37.17 -6.61 3.60
C SER A 101 -37.23 -5.13 3.96
N SER A 102 -37.64 -4.30 3.01
CA SER A 102 -38.06 -2.91 3.24
C SER A 102 -39.42 -2.90 3.94
N GLY A 103 -39.44 -2.44 5.20
CA GLY A 103 -40.66 -2.21 5.99
C GLY A 103 -40.53 -0.90 6.75
N SER A 104 -41.54 -0.05 6.60
CA SER A 104 -41.57 1.38 6.93
C SER A 104 -41.89 1.70 8.40
N ALA A 105 -41.43 2.89 8.83
CA ALA A 105 -41.93 3.78 9.89
C ALA A 105 -41.77 3.40 11.39
N ASP A 106 -40.88 4.15 12.04
CA ASP A 106 -41.18 5.20 13.06
C ASP A 106 -40.32 5.16 14.34
N HIS A 107 -39.78 6.34 14.66
CA HIS A 107 -39.07 6.79 15.88
C HIS A 107 -37.95 5.94 16.51
N GLY A 108 -36.73 6.47 16.44
CA GLY A 108 -35.53 5.92 17.12
C GLY A 108 -34.56 5.34 16.11
N GLY A 109 -33.88 6.21 15.37
CA GLY A 109 -33.06 5.84 14.22
C GLY A 109 -32.08 4.72 14.53
N THR A 110 -32.31 3.53 13.97
CA THR A 110 -31.32 2.46 13.86
C THR A 110 -30.22 2.92 12.91
N ARG A 111 -29.31 3.76 13.41
CA ARG A 111 -28.15 4.23 12.66
C ARG A 111 -27.26 3.00 12.39
N LEU A 112 -27.08 2.70 11.11
CA LEU A 112 -26.33 1.56 10.59
C LEU A 112 -25.01 1.39 11.37
N VAL A 113 -24.90 0.33 12.16
CA VAL A 113 -23.70 0.05 12.98
C VAL A 113 -22.46 -0.13 12.09
N GLY A 114 -22.63 -0.57 10.85
CA GLY A 114 -21.54 -0.71 9.87
C GLY A 114 -20.93 0.63 9.42
N ASP A 115 -21.74 1.67 9.27
CA ASP A 115 -21.29 2.98 8.77
C ASP A 115 -20.57 3.79 9.86
N ARG A 116 -20.98 3.60 11.13
CA ARG A 116 -20.26 4.12 12.30
C ARG A 116 -18.87 3.51 12.46
N ARG A 117 -18.74 2.19 12.36
CA ARG A 117 -17.43 1.51 12.49
C ARG A 117 -16.41 2.00 11.46
N GLY A 118 -16.82 2.18 10.21
CA GLY A 118 -15.92 2.73 9.17
C GLY A 118 -15.52 4.19 9.42
N ALA A 119 -16.45 5.03 9.87
CA ALA A 119 -16.15 6.42 10.22
C ALA A 119 -15.24 6.53 11.46
N ASP A 120 -15.44 5.65 12.44
CA ASP A 120 -14.62 5.56 13.65
C ASP A 120 -13.19 5.07 13.31
N GLU A 121 -13.04 4.05 12.47
CA GLU A 121 -11.72 3.56 12.01
C GLU A 121 -10.91 4.63 11.25
N ILE A 122 -11.57 5.38 10.35
CA ILE A 122 -10.91 6.48 9.61
C ILE A 122 -10.55 7.62 10.55
N ARG A 123 -11.39 7.91 11.54
CA ARG A 123 -11.11 8.91 12.57
C ARG A 123 -9.91 8.50 13.40
N ASP A 124 -9.87 7.27 13.89
CA ASP A 124 -8.79 6.76 14.73
C ASP A 124 -7.46 6.75 13.98
N MET A 125 -7.46 6.37 12.69
CA MET A 125 -6.28 6.47 11.82
C MET A 125 -5.79 7.91 11.66
N LYS A 126 -6.70 8.88 11.51
CA LYS A 126 -6.34 10.30 11.43
C LYS A 126 -5.85 10.85 12.77
N LEU A 127 -6.43 10.42 13.89
CA LEU A 127 -5.98 10.79 15.23
C LEU A 127 -4.56 10.28 15.50
N ASP A 128 -4.28 9.01 15.18
CA ASP A 128 -2.93 8.44 15.25
C ASP A 128 -1.92 9.28 14.42
N HIS A 129 -2.31 9.64 13.19
CA HIS A 129 -1.49 10.47 12.33
C HIS A 129 -1.23 11.87 12.93
N SER A 130 -2.27 12.51 13.48
CA SER A 130 -2.15 13.80 14.17
C SER A 130 -1.19 13.73 15.36
N PHE A 131 -1.28 12.68 16.18
CA PHE A 131 -0.36 12.49 17.31
C PHE A 131 1.08 12.25 16.85
N LYS A 132 1.28 11.50 15.76
CA LYS A 132 2.60 11.30 15.17
C LYS A 132 3.22 12.62 14.67
N ILE A 133 2.43 13.49 14.03
CA ILE A 133 2.89 14.82 13.62
C ILE A 133 3.36 15.62 14.84
N VAL A 134 2.57 15.66 15.91
CA VAL A 134 2.93 16.37 17.15
C VAL A 134 4.25 15.84 17.71
N GLN A 135 4.43 14.52 17.78
CA GLN A 135 5.69 13.91 18.26
C GLN A 135 6.91 14.31 17.40
N VAL A 136 6.75 14.34 16.07
CA VAL A 136 7.82 14.77 15.17
C VAL A 136 8.16 16.25 15.41
N GLN A 137 7.15 17.11 15.54
CA GLN A 137 7.39 18.54 15.75
C GLN A 137 7.98 18.85 17.13
N VAL A 138 7.58 18.13 18.18
CA VAL A 138 8.24 18.23 19.50
C VAL A 138 9.72 17.89 19.40
N ARG A 139 10.07 16.83 18.66
CA ARG A 139 11.48 16.47 18.43
C ARG A 139 12.23 17.57 17.66
N VAL A 140 11.60 18.20 16.67
CA VAL A 140 12.20 19.35 15.96
C VAL A 140 12.46 20.51 16.91
N VAL A 141 11.49 20.85 17.78
CA VAL A 141 11.66 21.90 18.79
C VAL A 141 12.80 21.57 19.73
N GLU A 142 12.89 20.35 20.26
CA GLU A 142 13.98 19.93 21.13
C GLU A 142 15.34 19.99 20.44
N GLN A 143 15.42 19.52 19.19
CA GLN A 143 16.64 19.56 18.38
C GLN A 143 17.11 20.98 18.10
N GLU A 144 16.21 21.89 17.75
CA GLU A 144 16.56 23.29 17.55
C GLU A 144 16.96 23.98 18.86
N ARG A 145 16.24 23.74 19.96
CA ARG A 145 16.59 24.29 21.27
C ARG A 145 17.94 23.79 21.78
N ALA A 146 18.32 22.55 21.46
CA ALA A 146 19.62 21.99 21.82
C ALA A 146 20.80 22.72 21.14
N LYS A 147 20.57 23.47 20.05
CA LYS A 147 21.59 24.30 19.40
C LYS A 147 21.92 25.58 20.18
N GLY A 148 21.18 25.90 21.25
CA GLY A 148 21.47 27.02 22.14
C GLY A 148 21.46 28.37 21.40
N GLY A 149 22.57 29.13 21.48
CA GLY A 149 22.68 30.44 20.84
C GLY A 149 22.61 30.43 19.31
N ALA A 150 22.76 29.27 18.67
CA ALA A 150 22.61 29.08 17.23
C ALA A 150 21.22 28.52 16.84
N ALA A 151 20.28 28.45 17.78
CA ALA A 151 18.93 27.94 17.53
C ALA A 151 18.16 28.85 16.58
N ASP A 152 17.54 28.26 15.56
CA ASP A 152 16.62 28.97 14.69
C ASP A 152 15.25 29.11 15.35
N GLN A 153 14.99 30.30 15.90
CA GLN A 153 13.75 30.63 16.58
C GLN A 153 12.54 30.57 15.64
N GLU A 154 12.73 30.82 14.35
CA GLU A 154 11.64 30.75 13.36
C GLU A 154 11.23 29.30 13.10
N THR A 155 12.20 28.38 13.02
CA THR A 155 11.91 26.94 12.92
C THR A 155 11.17 26.43 14.16
N ILE A 156 11.56 26.88 15.36
CA ILE A 156 10.84 26.54 16.61
C ILE A 156 9.41 27.07 16.57
N ARG A 157 9.22 28.34 16.21
CA ARG A 157 7.90 28.99 16.14
C ARG A 157 6.97 28.27 15.17
N ARG A 158 7.46 27.90 13.98
CA ARG A 158 6.69 27.15 12.97
C ARG A 158 6.33 25.74 13.44
N ALA A 159 7.24 25.07 14.15
CA ALA A 159 6.98 23.74 14.71
C ALA A 159 5.88 23.82 15.78
N LEU A 160 5.93 24.82 16.66
CA LEU A 160 4.90 25.07 17.67
C LEU A 160 3.52 25.40 17.05
N GLU A 161 3.49 26.25 16.03
CA GLU A 161 2.26 26.55 15.28
C GLU A 161 1.66 25.29 14.64
N THR A 162 2.50 24.42 14.10
CA THR A 162 2.06 23.13 13.53
C THR A 162 1.46 22.22 14.62
N ILE A 163 2.08 22.18 15.81
CA ILE A 163 1.56 21.41 16.96
C ILE A 163 0.19 21.94 17.36
N GLU A 164 0.02 23.25 17.45
CA GLU A 164 -1.24 23.88 17.85
C GLU A 164 -2.38 23.58 16.87
N ILE A 165 -2.14 23.76 15.57
CA ILE A 165 -3.11 23.47 14.51
C ILE A 165 -3.49 21.98 14.54
N THR A 166 -2.49 21.10 14.65
CA THR A 166 -2.70 19.65 14.66
C THR A 166 -3.47 19.20 15.89
N ALA A 167 -3.13 19.74 17.07
CA ALA A 167 -3.80 19.43 18.33
C ALA A 167 -5.26 19.90 18.32
N THR A 168 -5.54 21.08 17.77
CA THR A 168 -6.90 21.61 17.60
C THR A 168 -7.73 20.72 16.69
N ASN A 169 -7.20 20.34 15.53
CA ASN A 169 -7.89 19.43 14.61
C ASN A 169 -8.15 18.06 15.23
N ALA A 170 -7.16 17.49 15.95
CA ALA A 170 -7.33 16.22 16.64
C ALA A 170 -8.39 16.28 17.75
N ARG A 171 -8.38 17.35 18.55
CA ARG A 171 -9.38 17.58 19.59
C ARG A 171 -10.79 17.69 19.00
N ASP A 172 -10.95 18.41 17.90
CA ASP A 172 -12.24 18.57 17.25
C ASP A 172 -12.76 17.23 16.67
N MET A 173 -11.84 16.37 16.18
CA MET A 173 -12.18 15.01 15.77
C MET A 173 -12.65 14.12 16.93
N ILE A 174 -12.07 14.26 18.12
CA ILE A 174 -12.49 13.54 19.33
C ILE A 174 -13.89 14.00 19.77
N LYS A 175 -14.14 15.32 19.85
CA LYS A 175 -15.45 15.87 20.24
C LYS A 175 -16.58 15.45 19.29
N SER A 176 -16.26 15.30 18.01
CA SER A 176 -17.21 14.85 16.99
C SER A 176 -17.63 13.38 17.12
N ALA A 177 -16.89 12.57 17.88
CA ALA A 177 -17.22 11.16 18.13
C ALA A 177 -18.39 11.00 19.10
N ASP A 178 -18.47 11.87 20.10
CA ASP A 178 -19.35 11.65 21.25
C ASP A 178 -20.72 12.32 21.11
N GLY A 179 -20.84 13.39 20.32
CA GLY A 179 -22.12 14.11 20.09
C GLY A 179 -22.85 14.60 21.35
N THR A 180 -22.28 14.35 22.53
CA THR A 180 -22.81 14.59 23.87
C THR A 180 -21.64 15.01 24.74
N ASP A 181 -21.85 16.05 25.54
CA ASP A 181 -20.84 16.67 26.43
C ASP A 181 -20.63 15.80 27.70
N GLU A 182 -20.70 14.47 27.56
CA GLU A 182 -20.70 13.54 28.68
C GLU A 182 -19.28 13.02 28.96
N PRO A 183 -18.79 12.99 30.22
CA PRO A 183 -17.45 12.51 30.53
C PRO A 183 -17.26 11.03 30.17
N VAL A 184 -16.17 10.72 29.46
CA VAL A 184 -15.80 9.36 29.06
C VAL A 184 -15.63 8.46 30.29
N HIS A 185 -16.56 7.53 30.49
CA HIS A 185 -16.50 6.54 31.55
C HIS A 185 -15.84 5.25 31.03
N GLY A 186 -14.61 4.98 31.47
CA GLY A 186 -13.92 3.71 31.22
C GLY A 186 -14.11 2.74 32.38
N THR A 187 -14.29 1.45 32.08
CA THR A 187 -14.18 0.39 33.09
C THR A 187 -12.71 0.04 33.28
N ILE A 188 -12.19 0.24 34.49
CA ILE A 188 -10.87 -0.26 34.89
C ILE A 188 -11.01 -1.76 35.12
N ILE A 189 -10.21 -2.56 34.42
CA ILE A 189 -10.05 -3.98 34.68
C ILE A 189 -8.74 -4.12 35.45
N ASP A 190 -8.84 -4.55 36.71
CA ASP A 190 -7.73 -5.00 37.56
C ASP A 190 -7.35 -6.45 37.21
#